data_AF-X1JBZ6-F1
#
_entry.id   AF-X1JBZ6-F1
#
_cell.length_a   1.000
_cell.length_b   1.000
_cell.length_c   1.000
_cell.angle_alpha   90.00
_cell.angle_beta   90.00
_cell.angle_gamma   90.00
#
_symmetry.space_group_name_H-M   'P 1'
#
loop_
_entity.id
_entity.type
_entity.pdbx_description
1 polymer ?
#
loop_
_entity_poly.entity_id
_entity_poly.type
_entity_poly.pdbx_seq_one_letter_code
_entity_poly.pdbx_strand_id
1 'polypeptide(L)'
;INIGDKKFLFDFGLSFSENQKYFSEFLNPRKLNGIIDYLYLGLIPSINKLYRNDLITPFSDILNSEPYKIITTNENIVDAFFLTHAHMDHYKFICFLKQKTPIYMNWISNTIIEHLTSTSIDPLIHEVLNFYETFKIVPKKRQRKNSEIEYKRATKPDYKQSEIKRPIKIIKEGIPLSFKSSQGEINITQFQTDHSIPGACSYIIECDGRSVIYTGDFRRHGSHSAWVNDFIKKARESNPIAIITEG
;
A
#
# COMPACT_ATOMS: atom_id res chain seq x y z
N ILE A 1 11.14 2.72 -4.77
CA ILE A 1 12.31 3.61 -5.01
C ILE A 1 13.16 3.61 -3.75
N ASN A 2 14.46 3.30 -3.87
CA ASN A 2 15.40 3.26 -2.75
C ASN A 2 16.43 4.39 -2.93
N ILE A 3 16.66 5.19 -1.90
CA ILE A 3 17.64 6.28 -1.88
C ILE A 3 18.37 6.21 -0.54
N GLY A 4 19.66 5.90 -0.56
CA GLY A 4 20.43 5.56 0.64
C GLY A 4 19.80 4.42 1.44
N ASP A 5 19.52 4.69 2.71
CA ASP A 5 18.83 3.79 3.66
C ASP A 5 17.30 3.93 3.63
N LYS A 6 16.75 4.86 2.84
CA LYS A 6 15.31 5.11 2.74
C LYS A 6 14.67 4.36 1.58
N LYS A 7 13.49 3.80 1.84
CA LYS A 7 12.72 3.00 0.88
C LYS A 7 11.28 3.50 0.80
N PHE A 8 10.89 3.89 -0.40
CA PHE A 8 9.56 4.41 -0.69
C PHE A 8 8.82 3.50 -1.66
N LEU A 9 7.57 3.21 -1.36
CA LEU A 9 6.67 2.45 -2.25
C LEU A 9 5.67 3.41 -2.88
N PHE A 10 5.44 3.26 -4.18
CA PHE A 10 4.49 4.08 -4.95
C PHE A 10 3.48 3.14 -5.57
N ASP A 11 2.20 3.38 -5.25
CA ASP A 11 1.06 2.54 -5.63
C ASP A 11 1.19 1.06 -5.21
N PHE A 12 0.05 0.44 -4.95
CA PHE A 12 -0.06 -0.98 -4.65
C PHE A 12 -1.51 -1.45 -4.80
N GLY A 13 -1.89 -1.85 -6.00
CA GLY A 13 -3.24 -2.29 -6.28
C GLY A 13 -3.35 -3.49 -7.21
N LEU A 14 -4.60 -3.77 -7.57
CA LEU A 14 -5.02 -4.98 -8.24
C LEU A 14 -4.74 -4.95 -9.75
N SER A 15 -3.97 -5.91 -10.26
CA SER A 15 -3.98 -6.19 -11.69
C SER A 15 -5.28 -6.93 -12.07
N PHE A 16 -6.19 -6.25 -12.78
CA PHE A 16 -7.47 -6.84 -13.18
C PHE A 16 -7.30 -8.01 -14.14
N SER A 17 -6.37 -7.90 -15.09
CA SER A 17 -6.10 -8.94 -16.09
C SER A 17 -5.54 -10.21 -15.46
N GLU A 18 -4.57 -10.08 -14.56
CA GLU A 18 -4.00 -11.23 -13.84
C GLU A 18 -5.02 -11.84 -12.87
N ASN A 19 -5.82 -11.00 -12.20
CA ASN A 19 -6.83 -11.48 -11.27
C ASN A 19 -7.93 -12.29 -11.96
N GLN A 20 -8.39 -11.87 -13.16
CA GLN A 20 -9.42 -12.57 -13.93
C GLN A 20 -8.99 -13.96 -14.41
N LYS A 21 -7.68 -14.25 -14.51
CA LYS A 21 -7.18 -15.59 -14.87
C LYS A 21 -7.51 -16.64 -13.81
N TYR A 22 -7.62 -16.23 -12.55
CA TYR A 22 -7.76 -17.14 -11.41
C TYR A 22 -9.08 -16.97 -10.67
N PHE A 23 -9.66 -15.77 -10.69
CA PHE A 23 -10.89 -15.46 -10.00
C PHE A 23 -11.91 -14.88 -10.99
N SER A 24 -12.95 -15.65 -11.29
CA SER A 24 -14.09 -15.20 -12.09
C SER A 24 -15.39 -15.74 -11.51
N GLU A 25 -16.43 -14.91 -11.53
CA GLU A 25 -17.83 -15.19 -11.16
C GLU A 25 -18.03 -15.96 -9.83
N PHE A 26 -17.86 -17.29 -9.86
CA PHE A 26 -18.10 -18.19 -8.74
C PHE A 26 -16.84 -18.49 -7.92
N LEU A 27 -15.65 -18.31 -8.48
CA LEU A 27 -14.37 -18.55 -7.81
C LEU A 27 -13.85 -17.24 -7.20
N ASN A 28 -14.02 -17.12 -5.88
CA ASN A 28 -13.64 -15.93 -5.13
C ASN A 28 -12.37 -16.20 -4.29
N PRO A 29 -11.54 -15.17 -4.04
CA PRO A 29 -10.42 -15.27 -3.11
C PRO A 29 -10.89 -15.73 -1.73
N ARG A 30 -10.05 -16.51 -1.05
CA ARG A 30 -10.39 -17.02 0.29
C ARG A 30 -10.56 -15.84 1.25
N LYS A 31 -11.71 -15.81 1.96
CA LYS A 31 -12.01 -14.81 3.00
C LYS A 31 -11.00 -14.80 4.15
N LEU A 32 -10.35 -15.94 4.39
CA LEU A 32 -9.29 -16.13 5.37
C LEU A 32 -8.06 -16.67 4.63
N ASN A 33 -6.87 -16.17 4.96
CA ASN A 33 -5.59 -16.57 4.37
C ASN A 33 -5.43 -16.17 2.90
N GLY A 34 -6.25 -15.22 2.42
CA GLY A 34 -6.25 -14.80 1.02
C GLY A 34 -4.89 -14.31 0.54
N ILE A 35 -4.07 -13.67 1.40
CA ILE A 35 -2.74 -13.17 0.99
C ILE A 35 -1.85 -14.28 0.42
N ILE A 36 -1.99 -15.53 0.90
CA ILE A 36 -1.21 -16.65 0.40
C ILE A 36 -1.59 -16.95 -1.04
N ASP A 37 -2.88 -16.86 -1.40
CA ASP A 37 -3.30 -17.03 -2.79
C ASP A 37 -2.71 -15.94 -3.67
N TYR A 38 -2.77 -14.68 -3.22
CA TYR A 38 -2.21 -13.56 -3.98
C TYR A 38 -0.70 -13.72 -4.18
N LEU A 39 0.04 -14.18 -3.17
CA LEU A 39 1.46 -14.48 -3.28
C LEU A 39 1.70 -15.68 -4.19
N TYR A 40 0.91 -16.75 -4.01
CA TYR A 40 1.08 -18.00 -4.70
C TYR A 40 0.87 -17.87 -6.21
N LEU A 41 -0.19 -17.15 -6.58
CA LEU A 41 -0.60 -16.85 -7.94
C LEU A 41 0.21 -15.71 -8.59
N GLY A 42 1.15 -15.10 -7.84
CA GLY A 42 1.96 -13.98 -8.34
C GLY A 42 1.19 -12.67 -8.56
N LEU A 43 0.02 -12.53 -7.91
CA LEU A 43 -0.80 -11.31 -7.97
C LEU A 43 -0.24 -10.17 -7.11
N ILE A 44 0.54 -10.50 -6.08
CA ILE A 44 1.35 -9.54 -5.34
C ILE A 44 2.81 -10.04 -5.25
N PRO A 45 3.80 -9.13 -5.20
CA PRO A 45 5.21 -9.52 -5.22
C PRO A 45 5.65 -10.20 -3.92
N SER A 46 6.73 -10.98 -3.96
CA SER A 46 7.29 -11.60 -2.75
C SER A 46 8.30 -10.67 -2.07
N ILE A 47 7.82 -9.74 -1.23
CA ILE A 47 8.66 -8.75 -0.55
C ILE A 47 8.72 -8.98 0.97
N ASN A 48 9.93 -9.27 1.45
CA ASN A 48 10.22 -9.45 2.88
C ASN A 48 9.90 -8.20 3.69
N LYS A 49 9.29 -8.41 4.87
CA LYS A 49 8.95 -7.36 5.84
C LYS A 49 8.04 -6.24 5.28
N LEU A 50 7.34 -6.45 4.16
CA LEU A 50 6.34 -5.50 3.65
C LEU A 50 4.94 -5.77 4.20
N TYR A 51 4.58 -7.06 4.29
CA TYR A 51 3.24 -7.50 4.61
C TYR A 51 2.96 -7.53 6.12
N ARG A 52 1.67 -7.42 6.47
CA ARG A 52 1.23 -7.44 7.88
C ARG A 52 1.56 -8.77 8.56
N ASN A 53 1.92 -8.68 9.84
CA ASN A 53 2.29 -9.85 10.64
C ASN A 53 1.11 -10.80 10.83
N ASP A 54 -0.11 -10.29 11.04
CA ASP A 54 -1.29 -11.13 11.25
C ASP A 54 -1.64 -11.97 10.03
N LEU A 55 -1.21 -11.56 8.82
CA LEU A 55 -1.44 -12.32 7.60
C LEU A 55 -0.33 -13.34 7.30
N ILE A 56 0.92 -13.03 7.66
CA ILE A 56 2.09 -13.87 7.34
C ILE A 56 2.43 -14.84 8.48
N THR A 57 2.44 -14.39 9.73
CA THR A 57 2.87 -15.18 10.90
C THR A 57 2.14 -16.52 11.04
N PRO A 58 0.80 -16.62 10.83
CA PRO A 58 0.12 -17.91 10.94
C PRO A 58 0.55 -18.95 9.89
N PHE A 59 1.26 -18.53 8.85
CA PHE A 59 1.69 -19.37 7.71
C PHE A 59 3.19 -19.30 7.48
N SER A 60 3.97 -18.90 8.50
CA SER A 60 5.42 -18.80 8.39
C SER A 60 6.06 -20.09 7.90
N ASP A 61 5.53 -21.25 8.29
CA ASP A 61 6.08 -22.55 7.89
C ASP A 61 5.97 -22.79 6.38
N ILE A 62 4.90 -22.29 5.77
CA ILE A 62 4.66 -22.36 4.32
C ILE A 62 5.43 -21.23 3.62
N LEU A 63 5.29 -20.01 4.11
CA LEU A 63 5.79 -18.81 3.44
C LEU A 63 7.30 -18.61 3.57
N ASN A 64 7.96 -19.14 4.60
CA ASN A 64 9.42 -19.12 4.76
C ASN A 64 10.14 -20.16 3.90
N SER A 65 9.40 -20.95 3.11
CA SER A 65 9.95 -21.97 2.21
C SER A 65 9.93 -21.50 0.75
N GLU A 66 10.64 -22.21 -0.11
CA GLU A 66 10.57 -21.98 -1.56
C GLU A 66 9.13 -22.18 -2.08
N PRO A 67 8.66 -21.36 -3.04
CA PRO A 67 9.41 -20.34 -3.80
C PRO A 67 9.38 -18.92 -3.19
N TYR A 68 8.63 -18.67 -2.12
CA TYR A 68 8.33 -17.30 -1.67
C TYR A 68 9.37 -16.75 -0.69
N LYS A 69 9.87 -17.56 0.25
CA LYS A 69 10.82 -17.15 1.32
C LYS A 69 10.45 -15.81 1.97
N ILE A 70 9.16 -15.62 2.29
CA ILE A 70 8.62 -14.39 2.86
C ILE A 70 8.75 -14.40 4.38
N ILE A 71 9.67 -13.57 4.85
CA ILE A 71 9.93 -13.35 6.27
C ILE A 71 9.20 -12.09 6.71
N THR A 72 8.51 -12.16 7.84
CA THR A 72 7.89 -10.99 8.49
C THR A 72 8.48 -10.72 9.86
N THR A 73 8.61 -9.43 10.19
CA THR A 73 9.05 -8.92 11.50
C THR A 73 8.21 -7.71 11.89
N ASN A 74 8.39 -7.16 13.09
CA ASN A 74 7.78 -5.87 13.45
C ASN A 74 8.39 -4.68 12.69
N GLU A 75 9.59 -4.83 12.14
CA GLU A 75 10.20 -3.85 11.24
C GLU A 75 9.42 -3.75 9.93
N ASN A 76 9.29 -2.54 9.41
CA ASN A 76 8.73 -2.28 8.09
C ASN A 76 9.86 -2.01 7.10
N ILE A 77 9.83 -2.65 5.94
CA ILE A 77 10.85 -2.44 4.91
C ILE A 77 10.73 -1.08 4.22
N VAL A 78 9.53 -0.48 4.23
CA VAL A 78 9.26 0.83 3.62
C VAL A 78 9.11 1.89 4.70
N ASP A 79 9.72 3.06 4.46
CA ASP A 79 9.58 4.24 5.31
C ASP A 79 8.25 4.98 5.06
N ALA A 80 7.80 4.99 3.80
CA ALA A 80 6.55 5.61 3.39
C ALA A 80 5.98 4.97 2.12
N PHE A 81 4.66 5.04 2.01
CA PHE A 81 3.88 4.69 0.84
C PHE A 81 3.26 5.94 0.24
N PHE A 82 3.30 6.10 -1.08
CA PHE A 82 2.70 7.22 -1.82
C PHE A 82 1.66 6.68 -2.80
N LEU A 83 0.48 7.30 -2.82
CA LEU A 83 -0.60 6.94 -3.74
C LEU A 83 -0.79 8.03 -4.79
N THR A 84 -0.74 7.66 -6.06
CA THR A 84 -0.99 8.61 -7.15
C THR A 84 -2.46 8.94 -7.30
N HIS A 85 -3.35 7.94 -7.25
CA HIS A 85 -4.78 8.16 -7.46
C HIS A 85 -5.66 7.02 -6.95
N ALA A 86 -6.97 7.27 -6.90
CA ALA A 86 -7.96 6.37 -6.30
C ALA A 86 -8.55 5.33 -7.29
N HIS A 87 -7.80 4.83 -8.26
CA HIS A 87 -8.18 3.61 -8.98
C HIS A 87 -7.68 2.35 -8.25
N MET A 88 -8.46 1.27 -8.32
CA MET A 88 -8.23 0.07 -7.51
C MET A 88 -6.92 -0.66 -7.85
N ASP A 89 -6.46 -0.56 -9.08
CA ASP A 89 -5.16 -1.00 -9.56
C ASP A 89 -3.97 -0.25 -8.92
N HIS A 90 -4.23 0.88 -8.24
CA HIS A 90 -3.22 1.65 -7.51
C HIS A 90 -3.33 1.54 -5.98
N TYR A 91 -4.50 1.23 -5.40
CA TYR A 91 -4.66 1.25 -3.93
C TYR A 91 -5.16 -0.04 -3.29
N LYS A 92 -5.74 -0.98 -4.05
CA LYS A 92 -6.51 -2.10 -3.47
C LYS A 92 -5.70 -2.99 -2.52
N PHE A 93 -4.40 -3.13 -2.74
CA PHE A 93 -3.54 -4.01 -1.94
C PHE A 93 -2.86 -3.30 -0.76
N ILE A 94 -3.14 -2.01 -0.52
CA ILE A 94 -2.75 -1.31 0.72
C ILE A 94 -3.20 -2.09 1.97
N CYS A 95 -4.33 -2.80 1.90
CA CYS A 95 -4.83 -3.67 2.96
C CYS A 95 -3.81 -4.70 3.47
N PHE A 96 -2.88 -5.15 2.61
CA PHE A 96 -1.82 -6.11 2.95
C PHE A 96 -0.58 -5.47 3.59
N LEU A 97 -0.40 -4.15 3.46
CA LEU A 97 0.77 -3.43 4.00
C LEU A 97 0.71 -3.35 5.52
N LYS A 98 1.89 -3.42 6.16
CA LYS A 98 2.03 -3.29 7.63
C LYS A 98 1.25 -2.09 8.16
N GLN A 99 0.61 -2.30 9.31
CA GLN A 99 -0.29 -1.36 9.96
C GLN A 99 0.27 0.05 10.13
N LYS A 100 1.56 0.16 10.49
CA LYS A 100 2.22 1.44 10.79
C LYS A 100 2.83 2.13 9.57
N THR A 101 2.66 1.58 8.36
CA THR A 101 3.18 2.18 7.12
C THR A 101 2.52 3.55 6.91
N PRO A 102 3.27 4.66 6.94
CA PRO A 102 2.74 5.98 6.61
C PRO A 102 2.26 6.01 5.16
N ILE A 103 1.00 6.38 4.94
CA ILE A 103 0.38 6.43 3.62
C ILE A 103 0.16 7.90 3.26
N TYR A 104 0.82 8.34 2.22
CA TYR A 104 0.78 9.71 1.72
C TYR A 104 -0.08 9.75 0.46
N MET A 105 -1.07 10.63 0.42
CA MET A 105 -1.93 10.83 -0.75
C MET A 105 -2.52 12.24 -0.75
N ASN A 106 -3.03 12.70 -1.88
CA ASN A 106 -3.80 13.94 -1.90
C ASN A 106 -5.18 13.77 -1.24
N TRP A 107 -5.76 14.90 -0.84
CA TRP A 107 -7.04 14.91 -0.14
C TRP A 107 -8.20 14.39 -1.01
N ILE A 108 -8.17 14.61 -2.33
CA ILE A 108 -9.23 14.18 -3.25
C ILE A 108 -9.27 12.65 -3.30
N SER A 109 -8.11 12.01 -3.50
CA SER A 109 -7.98 10.55 -3.48
C SER A 109 -8.38 9.96 -2.13
N ASN A 110 -7.97 10.59 -1.01
CA ASN A 110 -8.40 10.16 0.32
C ASN A 110 -9.93 10.20 0.45
N THR A 111 -10.56 11.30 0.05
CA THR A 111 -12.02 11.45 0.10
C THR A 111 -12.72 10.42 -0.77
N ILE A 112 -12.25 10.16 -1.99
CA ILE A 112 -12.82 9.12 -2.86
C ILE A 112 -12.71 7.75 -2.19
N ILE A 113 -11.54 7.39 -1.67
CA ILE A 113 -11.32 6.10 -1.00
C ILE A 113 -12.20 5.98 0.26
N GLU A 114 -12.36 7.03 1.06
CA GLU A 114 -13.27 7.04 2.22
C GLU A 114 -14.71 6.69 1.82
N HIS A 115 -15.20 7.25 0.71
CA HIS A 115 -16.55 6.95 0.22
C HIS A 115 -16.65 5.54 -0.40
N LEU A 116 -15.64 5.10 -1.15
CA LEU A 116 -15.59 3.74 -1.69
C LEU A 116 -15.51 2.69 -0.57
N THR A 117 -14.74 2.96 0.48
CA THR A 117 -14.59 2.05 1.62
C THR A 117 -15.83 2.00 2.50
N SER A 118 -16.59 3.09 2.64
CA SER A 118 -17.84 3.08 3.42
C SER A 118 -19.00 2.40 2.71
N THR A 119 -19.00 2.37 1.37
CA THR A 119 -20.08 1.79 0.55
C THR A 119 -19.79 0.39 0.02
N SER A 120 -18.53 -0.05 0.08
CA SER A 120 -18.14 -1.38 -0.38
C SER A 120 -18.72 -2.50 0.50
N ILE A 121 -18.84 -3.68 -0.08
CA ILE A 121 -19.07 -4.95 0.63
C ILE A 121 -17.81 -5.84 0.63
N ASP A 122 -16.75 -5.41 -0.08
CA ASP A 122 -15.49 -6.13 -0.19
C ASP A 122 -14.66 -5.91 1.08
N PRO A 123 -14.38 -6.97 1.87
CA PRO A 123 -13.57 -6.85 3.08
C PRO A 123 -12.22 -6.20 2.85
N LEU A 124 -11.54 -6.50 1.72
CA LEU A 124 -10.21 -5.94 1.44
C LEU A 124 -10.25 -4.43 1.25
N ILE A 125 -11.33 -3.93 0.65
CA ILE A 125 -11.52 -2.49 0.45
C ILE A 125 -11.72 -1.80 1.80
N HIS A 126 -12.51 -2.36 2.71
CA HIS A 126 -12.68 -1.79 4.06
C HIS A 126 -11.37 -1.66 4.84
N GLU A 127 -10.37 -2.52 4.57
CA GLU A 127 -9.07 -2.49 5.26
C GLU A 127 -8.01 -1.57 4.61
N VAL A 128 -8.40 -0.77 3.61
CA VAL A 128 -7.49 0.17 2.92
C VAL A 128 -7.13 1.35 3.82
N LEU A 129 -8.12 1.98 4.47
CA LEU A 129 -7.91 3.11 5.39
C LEU A 129 -7.86 2.66 6.86
N ASN A 130 -8.50 1.53 7.14
CA ASN A 130 -8.59 0.97 8.48
C ASN A 130 -7.80 -0.33 8.57
N PHE A 131 -7.31 -0.64 9.76
CA PHE A 131 -6.67 -1.92 10.05
C PHE A 131 -7.56 -2.71 11.00
N TYR A 132 -7.86 -3.94 10.62
CA TYR A 132 -8.54 -4.91 11.46
C TYR A 132 -7.68 -6.16 11.57
N GLU A 133 -7.17 -6.45 12.77
CA GLU A 133 -6.37 -7.66 13.01
C GLU A 133 -7.20 -8.90 12.68
N THR A 134 -6.88 -9.63 11.61
CA THR A 134 -7.73 -10.74 11.11
C THR A 134 -7.41 -12.06 11.82
N PHE A 135 -6.18 -12.21 12.31
CA PHE A 135 -5.71 -13.37 13.04
C PHE A 135 -5.04 -12.96 14.34
N LYS A 136 -5.71 -13.28 15.46
CA LYS A 136 -5.17 -13.09 16.81
C LYS A 136 -5.29 -14.40 17.57
N ILE A 137 -4.21 -14.80 18.22
CA ILE A 137 -4.20 -15.90 19.18
C ILE A 137 -4.36 -15.29 20.57
N VAL A 138 -5.36 -15.75 21.32
CA VAL A 138 -5.67 -15.26 22.67
C VAL A 138 -5.62 -16.42 23.67
N PRO A 139 -5.16 -16.19 24.91
CA PRO A 139 -5.16 -17.23 25.93
C PRO A 139 -6.61 -17.68 26.22
N LYS A 140 -6.81 -18.98 26.43
CA LYS A 140 -8.12 -19.51 26.83
C LYS A 140 -8.46 -18.98 28.22
N LYS A 141 -9.67 -18.44 28.39
CA LYS A 141 -10.18 -17.92 29.68
C LYS A 141 -10.19 -18.99 30.78
N ARG A 142 -10.37 -20.27 30.41
CA ARG A 142 -10.33 -21.40 31.33
C ARG A 142 -9.06 -22.18 31.06
N GLN A 143 -8.10 -22.09 31.99
CA GLN A 143 -6.89 -22.90 31.96
C GLN A 143 -7.07 -24.15 32.82
N ARG A 144 -6.42 -25.25 32.44
CA ARG A 144 -6.29 -26.42 33.32
C ARG A 144 -5.30 -26.06 34.43
N LYS A 145 -5.59 -26.43 35.68
CA LYS A 145 -4.64 -26.23 36.78
C LYS A 145 -3.37 -27.05 36.48
N ASN A 146 -2.21 -26.40 36.57
CA ASN A 146 -0.87 -26.97 36.36
C ASN A 146 -0.49 -27.38 34.93
N SER A 147 -1.04 -26.75 33.89
CA SER A 147 -0.58 -26.91 32.50
C SER A 147 -0.01 -25.61 31.93
N GLU A 148 0.75 -25.72 30.84
CA GLU A 148 1.12 -24.57 30.01
C GLU A 148 -0.13 -23.76 29.60
N ILE A 149 0.06 -22.47 29.36
CA ILE A 149 -1.02 -21.56 28.95
C ILE A 149 -1.58 -22.05 27.61
N GLU A 150 -2.80 -22.56 27.62
CA GLU A 150 -3.48 -22.94 26.40
C GLU A 150 -4.01 -21.71 25.66
N TYR A 151 -3.70 -21.61 24.37
CA TYR A 151 -4.19 -20.56 23.51
C TYR A 151 -5.37 -21.04 22.63
N LYS A 152 -6.22 -20.10 22.23
CA LYS A 152 -7.26 -20.30 21.22
C LYS A 152 -7.19 -19.19 20.17
N ARG A 153 -7.77 -19.45 19.00
CA ARG A 153 -8.07 -18.39 18.03
C ARG A 153 -9.07 -17.42 18.65
N ALA A 154 -8.83 -16.12 18.49
CA ALA A 154 -9.78 -15.08 18.85
C ALA A 154 -11.09 -15.27 18.08
N THR A 155 -12.22 -15.18 18.78
CA THR A 155 -13.55 -15.14 18.19
C THR A 155 -14.10 -13.71 18.20
N LYS A 156 -15.22 -13.43 17.50
CA LYS A 156 -15.84 -12.09 17.43
C LYS A 156 -15.91 -11.34 18.80
N PRO A 157 -16.19 -12.00 19.94
CA PRO A 157 -16.17 -11.34 21.26
C PRO A 157 -14.76 -11.00 21.79
N ASP A 158 -13.73 -11.72 21.35
CA ASP A 158 -12.32 -11.45 21.71
C ASP A 158 -11.74 -10.32 20.86
N TYR A 159 -12.24 -10.18 19.62
CA TYR A 159 -12.09 -8.96 18.83
C TYR A 159 -13.02 -7.89 19.40
N LYS A 160 -12.57 -7.16 20.43
CA LYS A 160 -12.83 -5.72 20.36
C LYS A 160 -12.12 -5.30 19.08
N GLN A 161 -12.83 -5.23 17.95
CA GLN A 161 -12.29 -4.67 16.72
C GLN A 161 -11.96 -3.22 17.08
N SER A 162 -10.78 -2.99 17.64
CA SER A 162 -10.19 -1.67 17.68
C SER A 162 -9.87 -1.43 16.23
N GLU A 163 -10.82 -0.81 15.53
CA GLU A 163 -10.57 -0.18 14.25
C GLU A 163 -9.40 0.77 14.48
N ILE A 164 -8.22 0.35 14.02
CA ILE A 164 -7.03 1.19 14.12
C ILE A 164 -6.93 1.88 12.77
N LYS A 165 -7.13 3.19 12.78
CA LYS A 165 -6.92 4.00 11.58
C LYS A 165 -5.47 3.90 11.14
N ARG A 166 -5.24 3.66 9.86
CA ARG A 166 -3.89 3.71 9.29
C ARG A 166 -3.36 5.14 9.34
N PRO A 167 -2.04 5.34 9.42
CA PRO A 167 -1.44 6.68 9.46
C PRO A 167 -1.49 7.34 8.07
N ILE A 168 -2.66 7.85 7.70
CA ILE A 168 -2.88 8.61 6.47
C ILE A 168 -2.34 10.04 6.65
N LYS A 169 -1.58 10.51 5.66
CA LYS A 169 -0.98 11.84 5.62
C LYS A 169 -1.36 12.52 4.32
N ILE A 170 -2.14 13.58 4.44
CA ILE A 170 -2.60 14.36 3.30
C ILE A 170 -1.46 15.25 2.79
N ILE A 171 -1.13 15.11 1.51
CA ILE A 171 -0.13 15.94 0.82
C ILE A 171 -0.83 17.06 0.06
N LYS A 172 -0.21 18.24 0.08
CA LYS A 172 -0.60 19.37 -0.74
C LYS A 172 0.30 19.43 -1.97
N GLU A 173 -0.31 19.75 -3.10
CA GLU A 173 0.41 19.95 -4.36
C GLU A 173 1.51 21.01 -4.24
N GLY A 174 2.66 20.73 -4.86
CA GLY A 174 3.81 21.63 -4.93
C GLY A 174 4.58 21.82 -3.62
N ILE A 175 4.14 21.21 -2.51
CA ILE A 175 4.83 21.32 -1.21
C ILE A 175 5.72 20.07 -1.02
N PRO A 176 7.05 20.22 -0.91
CA PRO A 176 7.96 19.10 -0.72
C PRO A 176 7.80 18.48 0.68
N LEU A 177 7.84 17.15 0.72
CA LEU A 177 7.95 16.36 1.95
C LEU A 177 9.39 15.91 2.12
N SER A 178 10.04 16.36 3.19
CA SER A 178 11.45 16.09 3.47
C SER A 178 11.66 14.84 4.32
N PHE A 179 12.58 13.97 3.90
CA PHE A 179 13.01 12.78 4.60
C PHE A 179 14.53 12.79 4.74
N LYS A 180 15.05 12.64 5.96
CA LYS A 180 16.50 12.52 6.18
C LYS A 180 16.97 11.11 5.80
N SER A 181 18.02 11.03 5.00
CA SER A 181 18.69 9.78 4.63
C SER A 181 20.21 9.92 4.79
N SER A 182 20.90 8.79 4.69
CA SER A 182 22.36 8.70 4.60
C SER A 182 22.96 9.39 3.37
N GLN A 183 22.17 9.69 2.33
CA GLN A 183 22.59 10.39 1.12
C GLN A 183 22.19 11.88 1.11
N GLY A 184 21.67 12.40 2.22
CA GLY A 184 21.17 13.76 2.34
C GLY A 184 19.66 13.83 2.53
N GLU A 185 19.11 15.03 2.35
CA GLU A 185 17.68 15.26 2.43
C GLU A 185 17.00 14.87 1.12
N ILE A 186 15.99 14.01 1.24
CA ILE A 186 15.15 13.56 0.14
C ILE A 186 13.86 14.37 0.18
N ASN A 187 13.53 15.06 -0.90
CA ASN A 187 12.31 15.84 -1.03
C ASN A 187 11.37 15.15 -2.02
N ILE A 188 10.17 14.81 -1.58
CA ILE A 188 9.13 14.21 -2.43
C ILE A 188 8.02 15.23 -2.62
N THR A 189 7.84 15.68 -3.86
CA THR A 189 6.84 16.71 -4.22
C THR A 189 5.79 16.13 -5.14
N GLN A 190 4.52 16.36 -4.80
CA GLN A 190 3.37 15.92 -5.58
C GLN A 190 2.88 17.02 -6.52
N PHE A 191 2.54 16.68 -7.76
CA PHE A 191 1.91 17.57 -8.73
C PHE A 191 0.64 16.92 -9.28
N GLN A 192 -0.46 17.67 -9.37
CA GLN A 192 -1.67 17.11 -9.97
C GLN A 192 -1.46 16.83 -11.45
N THR A 193 -2.16 15.81 -11.94
CA THR A 193 -2.15 15.41 -13.34
C THR A 193 -3.59 15.22 -13.83
N ASP A 194 -3.78 15.24 -15.13
CA ASP A 194 -5.08 14.92 -15.73
C ASP A 194 -5.17 13.41 -15.93
N HIS A 195 -6.26 12.81 -15.47
CA HIS A 195 -6.57 11.40 -15.67
C HIS A 195 -8.09 11.19 -15.65
N SER A 196 -8.57 9.95 -15.72
CA SER A 196 -10.02 9.65 -15.68
C SER A 196 -10.66 9.79 -14.30
N ILE A 197 -9.87 10.01 -13.24
CA ILE A 197 -10.36 10.24 -11.89
C ILE A 197 -9.78 11.54 -11.30
N PRO A 198 -10.59 12.34 -10.57
CA PRO A 198 -10.08 13.50 -9.84
C PRO A 198 -9.03 13.11 -8.80
N GLY A 199 -8.07 14.02 -8.58
CA GLY A 199 -7.00 13.77 -7.62
C GLY A 199 -5.90 12.86 -8.13
N ALA A 200 -5.80 12.61 -9.44
CA ALA A 200 -4.62 11.98 -9.98
C ALA A 200 -3.40 12.89 -9.85
N CYS A 201 -2.24 12.31 -9.54
CA CYS A 201 -1.01 13.07 -9.37
C CYS A 201 0.24 12.29 -9.75
N SER A 202 1.28 13.06 -10.04
CA SER A 202 2.64 12.62 -10.30
C SER A 202 3.57 13.04 -9.16
N TYR A 203 4.71 12.37 -9.03
CA TYR A 203 5.72 12.67 -8.01
C TYR A 203 7.08 12.99 -8.63
N ILE A 204 7.73 14.00 -8.07
CA ILE A 204 9.16 14.28 -8.27
C ILE A 204 9.86 13.95 -6.96
N ILE A 205 10.83 13.04 -7.01
CA ILE A 205 11.64 12.60 -5.87
C ILE A 205 13.05 13.16 -6.05
N GLU A 206 13.40 14.19 -5.29
CA GLU A 206 14.67 14.91 -5.38
C GLU A 206 15.61 14.51 -4.26
N CYS A 207 16.88 14.27 -4.58
CA CYS A 207 17.96 14.07 -3.61
C CYS A 207 19.28 14.47 -4.27
N ASP A 208 20.11 15.25 -3.57
CA ASP A 208 21.45 15.63 -4.03
C ASP A 208 21.47 16.26 -5.45
N GLY A 209 20.54 17.19 -5.72
CA GLY A 209 20.48 17.93 -6.99
C GLY A 209 20.07 17.10 -8.21
N ARG A 210 19.56 15.88 -8.00
CA ARG A 210 19.03 14.98 -9.03
C ARG A 210 17.64 14.50 -8.64
N SER A 211 16.89 14.01 -9.61
CA SER A 211 15.55 13.48 -9.34
C SER A 211 15.20 12.17 -10.03
N VAL A 212 14.29 11.43 -9.39
CA VAL A 212 13.54 10.34 -10.01
C VAL A 212 12.10 10.81 -10.18
N ILE A 213 11.55 10.63 -11.38
CA ILE A 213 10.18 11.02 -11.70
C ILE A 213 9.30 9.78 -11.67
N TYR A 214 8.15 9.86 -11.00
CA TYR A 214 7.10 8.84 -11.04
C TYR A 214 5.81 9.49 -11.55
N THR A 215 5.39 9.17 -12.77
CA THR A 215 4.27 9.89 -13.39
C THR A 215 2.91 9.46 -12.84
N GLY A 216 2.81 8.24 -12.29
CA GLY A 216 1.51 7.59 -12.19
C GLY A 216 0.83 7.51 -13.56
N ASP A 217 -0.49 7.48 -13.52
CA ASP A 217 -1.31 7.49 -14.73
C ASP A 217 -1.76 8.91 -15.04
N PHE A 218 -1.67 9.28 -16.30
CA PHE A 218 -2.04 10.58 -16.82
C PHE A 218 -2.59 10.49 -18.24
N ARG A 219 -3.20 11.58 -18.69
CA ARG A 219 -3.62 11.76 -20.08
C ARG A 219 -3.48 13.23 -20.44
N ARG A 220 -3.19 13.51 -21.70
CA ARG A 220 -2.97 14.88 -22.18
C ARG A 220 -4.16 15.49 -22.93
N HIS A 221 -5.28 14.77 -23.02
CA HIS A 221 -6.45 15.14 -23.82
C HIS A 221 -7.72 15.37 -23.00
N GLY A 222 -7.62 15.44 -21.66
CA GLY A 222 -8.75 15.76 -20.79
C GLY A 222 -8.84 17.25 -20.47
N SER A 223 -9.73 17.58 -19.52
CA SER A 223 -10.02 18.96 -19.10
C SER A 223 -8.88 19.66 -18.36
N HIS A 224 -7.87 18.92 -17.93
CA HIS A 224 -6.78 19.42 -17.09
C HIS A 224 -5.38 19.19 -17.71
N SER A 225 -5.30 19.02 -19.02
CA SER A 225 -4.05 18.81 -19.75
C SER A 225 -2.94 19.84 -19.45
N ALA A 226 -3.31 21.06 -19.04
CA ALA A 226 -2.38 22.08 -18.56
C ALA A 226 -1.56 21.63 -17.34
N TRP A 227 -2.16 20.91 -16.38
CA TRP A 227 -1.47 20.39 -15.20
C TRP A 227 -0.36 19.41 -15.59
N VAL A 228 -0.62 18.57 -16.60
CA VAL A 228 0.40 17.65 -17.14
C VAL A 228 1.57 18.42 -17.75
N ASN A 229 1.29 19.48 -18.51
CA ASN A 229 2.34 20.31 -19.11
C ASN A 229 3.17 21.05 -18.03
N ASP A 230 2.54 21.53 -16.97
CA ASP A 230 3.21 22.16 -15.83
C ASP A 230 4.10 21.14 -15.09
N PHE A 231 3.59 19.93 -14.85
CA PHE A 231 4.37 18.83 -14.28
C PHE A 231 5.57 18.47 -15.16
N ILE A 232 5.40 18.33 -16.48
CA ILE A 232 6.50 18.04 -17.42
C ILE A 232 7.57 19.13 -17.34
N LYS A 233 7.18 20.40 -17.26
CA LYS A 233 8.12 21.52 -17.09
C LYS A 233 8.90 21.37 -15.79
N LYS A 234 8.22 21.09 -14.68
CA LYS A 234 8.86 20.89 -13.36
C LYS A 234 9.79 19.68 -13.33
N ALA A 235 9.36 18.55 -13.90
CA ALA A 235 10.16 17.34 -14.00
C ALA A 235 11.41 17.54 -14.87
N ARG A 236 11.34 18.38 -15.91
CA ARG A 236 12.51 18.77 -16.70
C ARG A 236 13.47 19.65 -15.92
N GLU A 237 12.95 20.60 -15.13
CA GLU A 237 13.73 21.54 -14.30
C GLU A 237 14.46 20.82 -13.14
N SER A 238 13.97 19.66 -12.69
CA SER A 238 14.50 18.92 -11.52
C SER A 238 15.69 18.00 -11.83
N ASN A 239 16.34 18.11 -13.00
CA ASN A 239 17.50 17.29 -13.38
C ASN A 239 17.26 15.77 -13.23
N PRO A 240 16.31 15.19 -13.98
CA PRO A 240 15.88 13.81 -13.79
C PRO A 240 16.93 12.82 -14.29
N ILE A 241 17.22 11.79 -13.47
CA ILE A 241 18.09 10.66 -13.85
C ILE A 241 17.30 9.42 -14.29
N ALA A 242 16.04 9.34 -13.90
CA ALA A 242 15.15 8.25 -14.27
C ALA A 242 13.69 8.73 -14.28
N ILE A 243 12.91 8.18 -15.19
CA ILE A 243 11.46 8.40 -15.28
C ILE A 243 10.80 7.02 -15.25
N ILE A 244 9.90 6.83 -14.28
CA ILE A 244 9.02 5.67 -14.18
C ILE A 244 7.65 6.16 -14.63
N THR A 245 7.17 5.62 -15.75
CA THR A 245 5.94 6.08 -16.39
C THR A 245 5.11 4.90 -16.90
N GLU A 246 3.81 5.12 -17.03
CA GLU A 246 2.89 4.18 -17.69
C GLU A 246 3.27 3.97 -19.17
N GLY A 247 2.77 2.91 -19.79
CA GLY A 247 3.07 2.56 -21.19
C GLY A 247 2.06 1.61 -21.79
#